data_AF-A0A6C0BYB5-F1
#
_entry.id   AF-A0A6C0BYB5-F1
#
_cell.length_a   1.000
_cell.length_b   1.000
_cell.length_c   1.000
_cell.angle_alpha   90.00
_cell.angle_beta   90.00
_cell.angle_gamma   90.00
#
_symmetry.space_group_name_H-M   'P 1'
#
loop_
_entity.id
_entity.type
_entity.pdbx_description
1 polymer ?
#
loop_
_entity_poly.entity_id
_entity_poly.type
_entity_poly.pdbx_seq_one_letter_code
_entity_poly.pdbx_strand_id
1 'polypeptide(L)'
;MASMHDYTFYGQSRIGDDRCGISQRNIQNAEASTYILDNFRQSCPMSSAIEFATSQPNVNFNGSHQVGINGCNIDSNSALSITKLTRPDCRITLNQRPYVTVPFLGRGKGNSDLESKLLQGDLANNRKSANPSSEICHMGYRNTPMLESLKNTISNPENLCESSAADGWIRGGLPSRDLTRDNASKN
;
A
#
# COMPACT_ATOMS: atom_id res chain seq x y z
N MET A 1 -13.06 38.52 -59.07
CA MET A 1 -12.54 39.89 -58.89
C MET A 1 -11.11 39.90 -59.39
N ALA A 2 -10.83 40.64 -60.47
CA ALA A 2 -9.48 40.77 -61.00
C ALA A 2 -8.74 41.86 -60.20
N SER A 3 -7.60 41.53 -59.59
CA SER A 3 -6.74 42.54 -58.98
C SER A 3 -5.86 43.18 -60.06
N MET A 4 -6.14 44.44 -60.38
CA MET A 4 -5.24 45.25 -61.21
C MET A 4 -4.07 45.70 -60.33
N HIS A 5 -2.87 45.22 -60.62
CA HIS A 5 -1.64 45.73 -60.03
C HIS A 5 -1.02 46.73 -61.01
N ASP A 6 -0.59 47.88 -60.49
CA ASP A 6 0.15 48.88 -61.26
C ASP A 6 1.44 48.22 -61.80
N TYR A 7 1.69 48.33 -63.10
CA TYR A 7 2.87 47.74 -63.76
C TYR A 7 4.13 48.59 -63.54
N THR A 8 3.97 49.79 -62.98
CA THR A 8 5.08 50.64 -62.59
C THR A 8 5.54 50.23 -61.20
N PHE A 9 6.66 49.49 -61.16
CA PHE A 9 7.39 49.27 -59.91
C PHE A 9 7.72 50.65 -59.30
N TYR A 10 7.33 50.84 -58.05
CA TYR A 10 7.25 52.11 -57.33
C TYR A 10 8.42 53.07 -57.60
N GLY A 11 8.15 54.20 -58.28
CA GLY A 11 8.73 55.55 -58.23
C GLY A 11 10.21 55.86 -57.88
N GLN A 12 11.06 54.88 -57.58
CA GLN A 12 12.46 55.04 -57.22
C GLN A 12 13.27 53.96 -57.95
N SER A 13 14.42 54.38 -58.47
CA SER A 13 15.21 53.67 -59.48
C SER A 13 15.87 52.37 -59.00
N ARG A 14 15.56 51.87 -57.79
CA ARG A 14 16.20 50.70 -57.20
C ARG A 14 15.19 49.79 -56.48
N ILE A 15 15.22 48.51 -56.84
CA ILE A 15 14.45 47.39 -56.24
C ILE A 15 14.53 47.33 -54.70
N GLY A 16 15.60 47.88 -54.10
CA GLY A 16 15.80 47.88 -52.66
C GLY A 16 14.87 48.81 -51.88
N ASP A 17 14.20 49.74 -52.54
CA ASP A 17 13.29 50.73 -51.96
C ASP A 17 11.80 50.34 -52.16
N ASP A 18 11.55 49.26 -52.92
CA ASP A 18 10.23 48.65 -52.99
C ASP A 18 9.82 48.12 -51.63
N ARG A 19 8.52 48.22 -51.31
CA ARG A 19 7.95 47.65 -50.07
C ARG A 19 8.33 46.19 -49.86
N CYS A 20 8.41 45.42 -50.95
CA CYS A 20 8.84 44.02 -50.93
C CYS A 20 10.37 43.86 -50.73
N GLY A 21 11.19 44.78 -51.21
CA GLY A 21 12.66 44.76 -51.00
C GLY A 21 13.05 45.20 -49.59
N ILE A 22 12.39 46.23 -49.06
CA ILE A 22 12.53 46.69 -47.69
C ILE A 22 12.11 45.60 -46.70
N SER A 23 11.00 44.89 -46.96
CA SER A 23 10.56 43.79 -46.09
C SER A 23 11.55 42.63 -46.09
N GLN A 24 12.07 42.22 -47.25
CA GLN A 24 13.05 41.13 -47.33
C GLN A 24 14.38 41.50 -46.68
N ARG A 25 14.86 42.74 -46.85
CA ARG A 25 16.07 43.22 -46.16
C ARG A 25 15.87 43.24 -44.64
N ASN A 26 14.69 43.65 -44.17
CA ASN A 26 14.37 43.62 -42.74
C ASN A 26 14.31 42.20 -42.19
N ILE A 27 13.71 41.26 -42.93
CA ILE A 27 13.69 39.84 -42.57
C ILE A 27 15.11 39.31 -42.49
N GLN A 28 15.93 39.52 -43.53
CA GLN A 28 17.32 39.06 -43.54
C GLN A 28 18.15 39.66 -42.40
N ASN A 29 17.99 40.95 -42.11
CA ASN A 29 18.68 41.60 -41.00
C ASN A 29 18.20 41.08 -39.64
N ALA A 30 16.90 40.81 -39.48
CA ALA A 30 16.33 40.26 -38.25
C ALA A 30 16.78 38.81 -38.03
N GLU A 31 16.79 37.98 -39.07
CA GLU A 31 17.26 36.60 -39.01
C GLU A 31 18.76 36.53 -38.73
N ALA A 32 19.57 37.38 -39.37
CA ALA A 32 21.01 37.45 -39.10
C ALA A 32 21.30 37.90 -37.66
N SER A 33 20.57 38.90 -37.16
CA SER A 33 20.70 39.35 -35.77
C SER A 33 20.24 38.28 -34.79
N THR A 34 19.13 37.59 -35.10
CA THR A 34 18.64 36.46 -34.32
C THR A 34 19.68 35.35 -34.29
N TYR A 35 20.24 34.94 -35.43
CA TYR A 35 21.25 33.89 -35.47
C TYR A 35 22.52 34.20 -34.65
N ILE A 36 22.98 35.46 -34.64
CA ILE A 36 24.16 35.87 -33.87
C ILE A 36 23.86 35.94 -32.36
N LEU A 37 22.65 36.33 -31.99
CA LEU A 37 22.23 36.50 -30.60
C LEU A 37 21.58 35.23 -30.01
N ASP A 38 21.12 34.32 -30.86
CA ASP A 38 20.44 33.10 -30.47
C ASP A 38 21.49 32.08 -30.04
N ASN A 39 21.41 31.73 -28.76
CA ASN A 39 22.14 30.61 -28.25
C ASN A 39 21.28 29.39 -28.60
N PHE A 40 21.67 28.62 -29.62
CA PHE A 40 20.91 27.43 -30.05
C PHE A 40 20.66 26.52 -28.84
N ARG A 41 19.45 26.61 -28.31
CA ARG A 41 18.99 25.84 -27.17
C ARG A 41 18.00 24.83 -27.71
N GLN A 42 18.27 23.58 -27.40
CA GLN A 42 17.34 22.51 -27.68
C GLN A 42 16.05 22.79 -26.91
N SER A 43 14.90 22.66 -27.59
CA SER A 43 13.61 22.80 -26.94
C SER A 43 13.50 21.81 -25.79
N CYS A 44 12.92 22.24 -24.67
CA CYS A 44 12.65 21.38 -23.53
C CYS A 44 11.36 20.59 -23.80
N PRO A 45 11.36 19.24 -23.73
CA PRO A 45 12.45 18.33 -23.36
C PRO A 45 13.45 18.04 -24.51
N MET A 46 14.72 17.78 -24.19
CA MET A 46 15.82 17.51 -25.16
C MET A 46 15.71 16.15 -25.89
N SER A 47 14.50 15.63 -26.12
CA SER A 47 14.28 14.30 -26.72
C SER A 47 14.92 14.18 -28.09
N SER A 48 14.78 15.19 -28.95
CA SER A 48 15.32 15.19 -30.32
C SER A 48 16.84 15.10 -30.37
N ALA A 49 17.54 15.73 -29.43
CA ALA A 49 18.98 15.68 -29.38
C ALA A 49 19.52 14.40 -28.76
N ILE A 50 18.80 13.83 -27.78
CA ILE A 50 19.11 12.51 -27.25
C ILE A 50 18.92 11.46 -28.35
N GLU A 51 17.83 11.55 -29.11
CA GLU A 51 17.54 10.68 -30.25
C GLU A 51 18.62 10.81 -31.34
N PHE A 52 19.01 12.05 -31.68
CA PHE A 52 20.10 12.28 -32.62
C PHE A 52 21.42 11.69 -32.12
N ALA A 53 21.80 11.90 -30.86
CA ALA A 53 23.03 11.37 -30.30
C ALA A 53 23.02 9.83 -30.25
N THR A 54 21.88 9.23 -29.88
CA THR A 54 21.73 7.77 -29.77
C THR A 54 21.51 7.06 -31.11
N SER A 55 21.18 7.80 -32.17
CA SER A 55 21.07 7.25 -33.54
C SER A 55 22.41 6.75 -34.08
N GLN A 56 23.53 7.24 -33.53
CA GLN A 56 24.87 6.85 -33.94
C GLN A 56 25.45 5.83 -32.95
N PRO A 57 25.78 4.60 -33.37
CA PRO A 57 26.26 3.55 -32.46
C PRO A 57 27.63 3.85 -31.82
N ASN A 58 28.38 4.81 -32.37
CA ASN A 58 29.68 5.23 -31.84
C ASN A 58 29.59 6.44 -30.91
N VAL A 59 28.39 6.94 -30.60
CA VAL A 59 28.18 8.11 -29.74
C VAL A 59 27.54 7.67 -28.43
N ASN A 60 28.32 7.71 -27.35
CA ASN A 60 27.80 7.50 -26.00
C ASN A 60 27.28 8.82 -25.43
N PHE A 61 25.96 8.98 -25.41
CA PHE A 61 25.34 10.17 -24.81
C PHE A 61 25.44 10.12 -23.29
N ASN A 62 26.04 11.15 -22.69
CA ASN A 62 25.98 11.39 -21.25
C ASN A 62 25.13 12.64 -20.99
N GLY A 63 24.05 12.46 -20.24
CA GLY A 63 23.14 13.54 -19.89
C GLY A 63 23.71 14.48 -18.83
N SER A 64 22.96 15.53 -18.53
CA SER A 64 23.24 16.37 -17.37
C SER A 64 22.83 15.64 -16.08
N HIS A 65 23.65 15.78 -15.03
CA HIS A 65 23.44 15.08 -13.77
C HIS A 65 22.21 15.67 -13.06
N GLN A 66 21.16 14.87 -12.88
CA GLN A 66 19.86 15.15 -12.22
C GLN A 66 18.87 16.07 -12.97
N VAL A 67 19.32 17.19 -13.51
CA VAL A 67 18.46 18.16 -14.20
C VAL A 67 18.88 18.25 -15.64
N GLY A 68 17.93 18.35 -16.57
CA GLY A 68 18.24 18.61 -17.98
C GLY A 68 18.97 19.96 -18.16
N ILE A 69 19.67 20.13 -19.28
CA ILE A 69 20.39 21.38 -19.57
C ILE A 69 19.44 22.58 -19.46
N ASN A 70 19.89 23.63 -18.78
CA ASN A 70 19.08 24.81 -18.41
C ASN A 70 17.87 24.55 -17.49
N GLY A 71 17.78 23.39 -16.84
CA GLY A 71 16.74 23.13 -15.84
C GLY A 71 15.39 22.71 -16.42
N CYS A 72 15.38 22.09 -17.59
CA CYS A 72 14.16 21.75 -18.33
C CYS A 72 13.14 20.88 -17.58
N ASN A 73 13.59 20.11 -16.60
CA ASN A 73 12.78 19.14 -15.85
C ASN A 73 12.87 19.38 -14.33
N ILE A 74 13.11 20.62 -13.89
CA ILE A 74 13.28 20.95 -12.46
C ILE A 74 12.09 20.44 -11.64
N ASP A 75 10.86 20.65 -12.10
CA ASP A 75 9.66 20.26 -11.35
C ASP A 75 9.55 18.73 -11.21
N SER A 76 9.73 18.01 -12.32
CA SER A 76 9.70 16.53 -12.33
C SER A 76 10.83 15.94 -11.49
N ASN A 77 12.05 16.49 -11.59
CA ASN A 77 13.19 16.05 -10.79
C ASN A 77 12.97 16.35 -9.29
N SER A 78 12.42 17.51 -8.96
CA SER A 78 12.12 17.90 -7.58
C SER A 78 11.05 16.99 -6.98
N ALA A 79 10.00 16.67 -7.74
CA ALA A 79 8.96 15.73 -7.29
C ALA A 79 9.50 14.32 -6.97
N LEU A 80 10.48 13.85 -7.74
CA LEU A 80 11.08 12.52 -7.54
C LEU A 80 12.17 12.51 -6.45
N SER A 81 12.94 13.58 -6.34
CA SER A 81 14.08 13.67 -5.40
C SER A 81 13.67 14.13 -4.00
N ILE A 82 12.63 14.97 -3.89
CA ILE A 82 12.12 15.52 -2.63
C ILE A 82 10.89 14.71 -2.21
N THR A 83 11.10 13.42 -1.93
CA THR A 83 10.06 12.54 -1.41
C THR A 83 10.25 12.30 0.07
N LYS A 84 9.19 11.86 0.77
CA LYS A 84 9.26 11.50 2.19
C LYS A 84 10.30 10.42 2.49
N LEU A 85 10.67 9.62 1.49
CA LEU A 85 11.70 8.58 1.61
C LEU A 85 13.11 9.17 1.75
N THR A 86 13.44 10.20 0.97
CA THR A 86 14.76 10.86 0.97
C THR A 86 14.82 12.03 1.95
N ARG A 87 13.70 12.72 2.15
CA ARG A 87 13.54 13.90 3.01
C ARG A 87 12.29 13.74 3.89
N PRO A 88 12.37 13.00 5.00
CA PRO A 88 11.27 12.91 5.95
C PRO A 88 10.99 14.27 6.60
N ASP A 89 9.74 14.49 7.04
CA ASP A 89 9.23 15.75 7.61
C ASP A 89 9.83 16.11 9.00
N CYS A 90 10.99 15.55 9.35
CA CYS A 90 11.63 15.76 10.65
C CYS A 90 12.54 16.99 10.64
N ARG A 91 12.55 17.71 11.78
CA ARG A 91 13.48 18.83 12.02
C ARG A 91 14.93 18.34 11.94
N ILE A 92 15.67 18.83 10.96
CA ILE A 92 17.10 18.50 10.80
C ILE A 92 17.83 19.09 12.01
N THR A 93 18.40 18.22 12.84
CA THR A 93 19.31 18.63 13.92
C THR A 93 20.73 18.70 13.36
N LEU A 94 21.49 19.74 13.71
CA LEU A 94 22.89 19.91 13.28
C LEU A 94 23.87 19.08 14.12
N ASN A 95 23.37 18.35 15.11
CA ASN A 95 24.18 17.48 15.93
C ASN A 95 24.71 16.32 15.10
N GLN A 96 25.96 15.95 15.33
CA GLN A 96 26.56 14.79 14.68
C GLN A 96 25.72 13.55 14.98
N ARG A 97 25.46 12.74 13.95
CA ARG A 97 24.75 11.48 14.10
C ARG A 97 25.52 10.57 15.07
N PRO A 98 24.85 9.82 15.97
CA PRO A 98 25.51 8.90 16.89
C PRO A 98 26.40 7.85 16.19
N TYR A 99 26.12 7.55 14.92
CA TYR A 99 26.87 6.59 14.11
C TYR A 99 27.22 7.23 12.76
N VAL A 100 28.50 7.15 12.36
CA VAL A 100 29.02 7.72 11.10
C VAL A 100 28.56 6.88 9.89
N THR A 101 28.42 5.57 10.06
CA THR A 101 28.00 4.62 9.03
C THR A 101 26.84 3.75 9.51
N VAL A 102 26.20 3.04 8.59
CA VAL A 102 25.15 2.07 8.92
C VAL A 102 25.82 0.84 9.56
N PRO A 103 25.43 0.43 10.78
CA PRO A 103 25.97 -0.76 11.42
C PRO A 103 25.53 -2.04 10.69
N PHE A 104 26.22 -3.16 10.93
CA PHE A 104 25.88 -4.44 10.30
C PHE A 104 24.45 -4.89 10.62
N LEU A 105 23.58 -4.96 9.60
CA LEU A 105 22.16 -5.33 9.72
C LEU A 105 21.88 -6.83 9.47
N GLY A 106 22.90 -7.66 9.27
CA GLY A 106 22.72 -9.04 8.81
C GLY A 106 22.00 -9.97 9.78
N ARG A 107 21.88 -9.60 11.07
CA ARG A 107 21.10 -10.37 12.06
C ARG A 107 19.59 -10.08 11.99
N GLY A 108 19.17 -9.13 11.16
CA GLY A 108 17.78 -8.74 11.01
C GLY A 108 17.23 -7.93 12.20
N LYS A 109 15.92 -7.71 12.19
CA LYS A 109 15.21 -7.03 13.27
C LYS A 109 15.02 -8.00 14.44
N GLY A 110 15.67 -7.73 15.58
CA GLY A 110 15.47 -8.50 16.81
C GLY A 110 14.04 -8.35 17.35
N ASN A 111 13.48 -9.43 17.89
CA ASN A 111 12.21 -9.43 18.62
C ASN A 111 12.47 -9.84 20.07
N SER A 112 12.56 -8.85 20.96
CA SER A 112 12.93 -9.05 22.37
C SER A 112 11.97 -9.97 23.12
N ASP A 113 10.67 -9.89 22.83
CA ASP A 113 9.67 -10.73 23.50
C ASP A 113 9.83 -12.20 23.13
N LEU A 114 10.08 -12.46 21.84
CA LEU A 114 10.28 -13.82 21.33
C LEU A 114 11.62 -14.37 21.83
N GLU A 115 12.69 -13.59 21.76
CA GLU A 115 14.00 -13.98 22.29
C GLU A 115 13.93 -14.30 23.79
N SER A 116 13.26 -13.46 24.59
CA SER A 116 13.12 -13.71 26.03
C SER A 116 12.41 -15.05 26.30
N LYS A 117 11.32 -15.31 25.58
CA LYS A 117 10.57 -16.58 25.70
C LYS A 117 11.42 -17.79 25.31
N LEU A 118 12.22 -17.69 24.24
CA LEU A 118 13.13 -18.77 23.83
C LEU A 118 14.27 -18.99 24.81
N LEU A 119 14.86 -17.91 25.35
CA LEU A 119 15.99 -17.98 26.28
C LEU A 119 15.59 -18.55 27.64
N GLN A 120 14.45 -18.10 28.18
CA GLN A 120 13.96 -18.54 29.48
C GLN A 120 13.26 -19.89 29.40
N GLY A 121 12.67 -20.22 28.24
CA GLY A 121 11.86 -21.42 28.07
C GLY A 121 10.60 -21.40 28.94
N ASP A 122 9.87 -22.52 28.93
CA ASP A 122 8.81 -22.74 29.91
C ASP A 122 9.38 -23.53 31.10
N LEU A 123 9.05 -23.07 32.31
CA LEU A 123 9.36 -23.82 33.52
C LEU A 123 8.35 -24.96 33.58
N ALA A 124 8.79 -26.17 33.19
CA ALA A 124 8.04 -27.42 33.29
C ALA A 124 7.85 -27.83 34.76
N ASN A 125 7.12 -27.00 35.50
CA ASN A 125 6.73 -27.25 36.86
C ASN A 125 5.50 -28.17 36.79
N ASN A 126 5.46 -29.24 37.61
CA ASN A 126 4.35 -30.21 37.65
C ASN A 126 3.08 -29.59 38.23
N ARG A 127 2.52 -28.62 37.52
CA ARG A 127 1.24 -27.99 37.85
C ARG A 127 0.15 -28.94 37.41
N LYS A 128 -0.76 -29.26 38.33
CA LYS A 128 -1.96 -30.05 38.02
C LYS A 128 -2.81 -29.40 36.91
N SER A 129 -2.76 -28.08 36.77
CA SER A 129 -3.43 -27.36 35.68
C SER A 129 -2.83 -27.63 34.29
N ALA A 130 -1.53 -27.94 34.20
CA ALA A 130 -0.86 -28.22 32.93
C ALA A 130 -0.88 -29.71 32.59
N ASN A 131 -0.83 -30.58 33.61
CA ASN A 131 -0.94 -32.04 33.44
C ASN A 131 -1.94 -32.63 34.45
N PRO A 132 -3.26 -32.58 34.17
CA PRO A 132 -4.29 -33.10 35.06
C PRO A 132 -4.47 -34.62 34.96
N SER A 133 -3.41 -35.37 34.64
CA SER A 133 -3.47 -36.83 34.46
C SER A 133 -4.05 -37.58 35.65
N SER A 134 -3.92 -37.05 36.87
CA SER A 134 -4.54 -37.61 38.08
C SER A 134 -6.02 -37.27 38.28
N GLU A 135 -6.52 -36.21 37.62
CA GLU A 135 -7.87 -35.68 37.82
C GLU A 135 -8.83 -36.10 36.70
N ILE A 136 -8.30 -36.53 35.55
CA ILE A 136 -9.10 -37.08 34.46
C ILE A 136 -9.48 -38.53 34.74
N CYS A 137 -10.74 -38.86 34.41
CA CYS A 137 -11.24 -40.22 34.51
C CYS A 137 -10.69 -41.07 33.35
N HIS A 138 -9.91 -42.09 33.67
CA HIS A 138 -9.34 -43.03 32.67
C HIS A 138 -10.25 -44.20 32.32
N MET A 139 -11.47 -44.24 32.85
CA MET A 139 -12.40 -45.36 32.62
C MET A 139 -12.73 -45.53 31.14
N GLY A 140 -12.78 -44.44 30.36
CA GLY A 140 -13.02 -44.49 28.92
C GLY A 140 -11.92 -45.21 28.12
N TYR A 141 -10.71 -45.32 28.66
CA TYR A 141 -9.61 -46.05 28.03
C TYR A 141 -9.45 -47.49 28.54
N ARG A 142 -9.96 -47.79 29.74
CA ARG A 142 -9.84 -49.12 30.37
C ARG A 142 -11.04 -50.02 30.14
N ASN A 143 -12.23 -49.43 30.03
CA ASN A 143 -13.46 -50.18 29.86
C ASN A 143 -13.84 -50.24 28.37
N THR A 144 -14.46 -51.34 27.97
CA THR A 144 -15.05 -51.44 26.63
C THR A 144 -16.16 -50.38 26.48
N PRO A 145 -16.14 -49.59 25.39
CA PRO A 145 -17.18 -48.60 25.16
C PRO A 145 -18.52 -49.28 24.92
N MET A 146 -19.60 -48.63 25.37
CA MET A 146 -20.96 -49.09 25.12
C MET A 146 -21.29 -48.99 23.63
N LEU A 147 -22.10 -49.92 23.12
CA LEU A 147 -22.69 -49.80 21.79
C LEU A 147 -23.50 -48.50 21.69
N GLU A 148 -23.35 -47.77 20.58
CA GLU A 148 -23.94 -46.43 20.43
C GLU A 148 -25.48 -46.46 20.55
N SER A 149 -26.14 -47.52 20.09
CA SER A 149 -27.59 -47.73 20.25
C SER A 149 -28.03 -47.79 21.72
N LEU A 150 -27.29 -48.52 22.55
CA LEU A 150 -27.54 -48.61 23.98
C LEU A 150 -27.19 -47.31 24.69
N LYS A 151 -26.07 -46.68 24.31
CA LYS A 151 -25.61 -45.42 24.88
C LYS A 151 -26.64 -44.30 24.69
N ASN A 152 -27.20 -44.17 23.48
CA ASN A 152 -28.21 -43.16 23.19
C ASN A 152 -29.52 -43.41 23.93
N THR A 153 -29.83 -44.67 24.22
CA THR A 153 -31.03 -45.03 24.99
C THR A 153 -30.84 -44.74 26.48
N ILE A 154 -29.70 -45.15 27.06
CA ILE A 154 -29.42 -45.05 28.49
C ILE A 154 -28.97 -43.65 28.92
N SER A 155 -28.21 -42.94 28.07
CA SER A 155 -27.72 -41.59 28.42
C SER A 155 -28.79 -40.52 28.25
N ASN A 156 -29.89 -40.81 27.56
CA ASN A 156 -31.00 -39.89 27.40
C ASN A 156 -31.86 -39.89 28.68
N PRO A 157 -31.87 -38.81 29.48
CA PRO A 157 -32.64 -38.76 30.71
C PRO A 157 -34.14 -38.92 30.45
N GLU A 158 -34.65 -38.52 29.29
CA GLU A 158 -36.06 -38.65 28.90
C GLU A 158 -36.54 -40.11 28.92
N ASN A 159 -35.64 -41.08 28.73
CA ASN A 159 -36.00 -42.49 28.67
C ASN A 159 -36.03 -43.17 30.05
N LEU A 160 -35.34 -42.61 31.05
CA LEU A 160 -35.10 -43.27 32.34
C LEU A 160 -35.51 -42.42 33.56
N CYS A 161 -35.62 -41.10 33.40
CA CYS A 161 -35.97 -40.17 34.45
C CYS A 161 -37.35 -39.59 34.16
N GLU A 162 -38.33 -39.98 34.97
CA GLU A 162 -39.73 -39.60 34.78
C GLU A 162 -39.95 -38.09 34.89
N SER A 163 -39.10 -37.39 35.66
CA SER A 163 -39.15 -35.93 35.81
C SER A 163 -38.78 -35.16 34.55
N SER A 164 -37.94 -35.73 33.69
CA SER A 164 -37.59 -35.07 32.43
C SER A 164 -38.55 -35.50 31.32
N ALA A 165 -38.97 -36.77 31.35
CA ALA A 165 -39.89 -37.38 30.38
C ALA A 165 -41.27 -36.69 30.26
N ALA A 166 -41.78 -36.09 31.35
CA ALA A 166 -43.09 -35.46 31.36
C ALA A 166 -43.07 -34.12 32.12
N ASP A 167 -43.39 -33.04 31.41
CA ASP A 167 -43.53 -31.70 31.99
C ASP A 167 -44.69 -31.69 33.00
N GLY A 168 -44.40 -31.32 34.25
CA GLY A 168 -45.34 -31.38 35.38
C GLY A 168 -45.29 -32.65 36.22
N TRP A 169 -44.39 -33.60 35.95
CA TRP A 169 -44.19 -34.76 36.82
C TRP A 169 -43.51 -34.35 38.14
N ILE A 170 -44.20 -34.54 39.26
CA ILE A 170 -43.71 -34.22 40.60
C ILE A 170 -43.35 -35.52 41.31
N ARG A 171 -42.10 -35.62 41.77
CA ARG A 171 -41.66 -36.76 42.61
C ARG A 171 -42.48 -36.80 43.89
N GLY A 172 -43.23 -37.88 44.09
CA GLY A 172 -44.16 -38.04 45.22
C GLY A 172 -45.62 -37.71 44.89
N GLY A 173 -45.91 -37.32 43.65
CA GLY A 173 -47.26 -37.04 43.16
C GLY A 173 -47.82 -35.69 43.62
N LEU A 174 -48.94 -35.28 43.03
CA LEU A 174 -49.69 -34.11 43.48
C LEU A 174 -50.59 -34.53 44.66
N PRO A 175 -50.58 -33.82 45.80
CA PRO A 175 -51.45 -34.14 46.93
C PRO A 175 -52.92 -34.01 46.53
N SER A 176 -53.70 -35.07 46.77
CA SER A 176 -55.10 -35.15 46.32
C SER A 176 -56.01 -34.05 46.88
N ARG A 177 -55.64 -33.45 48.03
CA ARG A 177 -56.35 -32.32 48.65
C ARG A 177 -56.19 -31.00 47.88
N ASP A 178 -55.03 -30.74 47.29
CA ASP A 178 -54.83 -29.52 46.52
C ASP A 178 -55.50 -29.64 45.14
N LEU A 179 -55.53 -30.84 44.56
CA LEU A 179 -56.26 -31.11 43.33
C LEU A 179 -57.77 -30.81 43.47
N THR A 180 -58.40 -31.23 44.58
CA THR A 180 -59.83 -30.96 44.81
C THR A 180 -60.11 -29.49 45.09
N ARG A 181 -59.23 -28.79 45.80
CA ARG A 181 -59.34 -27.34 46.02
C ARG A 181 -59.28 -26.55 44.71
N ASP A 182 -58.29 -26.84 43.88
CA ASP A 182 -58.04 -26.07 42.65
C ASP A 182 -59.09 -26.37 41.56
N ASN A 183 -59.70 -27.57 41.58
CA ASN A 183 -60.83 -27.90 40.70
C ASN A 183 -62.14 -27.23 41.14
N ALA A 184 -62.36 -27.02 42.44
CA ALA A 184 -63.55 -26.36 42.96
C ALA A 184 -63.57 -24.85 42.68
N SER A 185 -62.40 -24.21 42.56
CA SER A 185 -62.28 -22.77 42.23
C SER A 185 -62.41 -22.43 40.74
N LYS A 186 -62.51 -23.43 39.86
CA LYS A 186 -62.59 -23.25 38.40
C LYS A 186 -64.02 -23.38 37.83
N ASN A 187 -65.00 -23.68 38.68
CA ASN A 187 -66.43 -23.55 38.39
C ASN A 187 -66.97 -22.26 39.00
#